data_AF-A0A7R9SY26-F1
#
_entry.id   AF-A0A7R9SY26-F1
#
_cell.length_a   1.000
_cell.length_b   1.000
_cell.length_c   1.000
_cell.angle_alpha   90.00
_cell.angle_beta   90.00
_cell.angle_gamma   90.00
#
_symmetry.space_group_name_H-M   'P 1'
#
loop_
_entity.id
_entity.type
_entity.pdbx_description
1 polymer ?
#
loop_
_entity_poly.entity_id
_entity_poly.type
_entity_poly.pdbx_seq_one_letter_code
_entity_poly.pdbx_strand_id
1 'polypeptide(L)'
;LMPNLMLAADAPHAQLGKPRVVTVTSGGMYTAPLESCDFDPPIAQAGRNFDGVKLYAMHKRQQVALTEHWHRSYPSITFVSMHPGWAETPGVQNALPSFSAQMQGKLRTPEQGADTVVWLPSIS
;
A
#
# COMPACT_ATOMS: atom_id res chain seq x y z
N LEU A 1 -15.17 1.53 -2.13
CA LEU A 1 -13.98 2.37 -1.92
C LEU A 1 -13.71 3.30 -3.10
N MET A 2 -13.55 2.77 -4.33
CA MET A 2 -13.32 3.57 -5.56
C MET A 2 -14.36 4.68 -5.84
N PRO A 3 -15.68 4.47 -5.67
CA PRO A 3 -16.66 5.54 -5.92
C PRO A 3 -16.43 6.78 -5.05
N ASN A 4 -16.01 6.59 -3.79
CA ASN A 4 -15.74 7.70 -2.87
C ASN A 4 -14.41 8.41 -3.16
N LEU A 5 -13.42 7.69 -3.69
CA LEU A 5 -12.13 8.27 -4.11
C LEU A 5 -12.28 9.12 -5.38
N MET A 6 -13.14 8.71 -6.32
CA MET A 6 -13.41 9.50 -7.52
C MET A 6 -14.21 10.77 -7.19
N LEU A 7 -15.21 10.68 -6.30
CA LEU A 7 -15.94 11.86 -5.80
C LEU A 7 -15.03 12.91 -5.16
N ALA A 8 -13.99 12.49 -4.44
CA ALA A 8 -13.00 13.39 -3.86
C ALA A 8 -12.06 14.01 -4.90
N ALA A 9 -11.79 13.32 -6.00
CA ALA A 9 -10.93 13.81 -7.08
C ALA A 9 -11.67 14.76 -8.05
N ASP A 10 -12.99 14.58 -8.23
CA ASP A 10 -13.86 15.40 -9.07
C ASP A 10 -14.42 16.64 -8.34
N ALA A 11 -14.16 16.78 -7.03
CA ALA A 11 -14.51 17.97 -6.28
C ALA A 11 -13.80 19.21 -6.85
N PRO A 12 -14.45 20.39 -6.84
CA PRO A 12 -13.96 21.60 -7.50
C PRO A 12 -12.69 22.13 -6.80
N HIS A 13 -11.54 21.59 -7.20
CA HIS A 13 -10.22 21.91 -6.68
C HIS A 13 -9.35 22.62 -7.72
N ALA A 14 -9.98 23.36 -8.65
CA ALA A 14 -9.34 24.04 -9.77
C ALA A 14 -8.17 24.98 -9.41
N GLN A 15 -7.91 25.25 -8.12
CA GLN A 15 -6.78 26.04 -7.62
C GLN A 15 -5.60 25.21 -7.07
N LEU A 16 -5.70 23.88 -6.93
CA LEU A 16 -4.69 23.03 -6.25
C LEU A 16 -3.86 22.13 -7.18
N GLY A 17 -4.03 22.25 -8.50
CA GLY A 17 -3.38 21.39 -9.48
C GLY A 17 -4.09 20.04 -9.69
N LYS A 18 -3.43 19.13 -10.42
CA LYS A 18 -4.01 17.84 -10.79
C LYS A 18 -4.26 16.96 -9.53
N PRO A 19 -5.47 16.43 -9.30
CA PRO A 19 -5.78 15.62 -8.13
C PRO A 19 -4.90 14.36 -8.07
N ARG A 20 -4.59 13.90 -6.85
CA ARG A 20 -3.68 12.78 -6.61
C ARG A 20 -4.27 11.77 -5.61
N VAL A 21 -4.07 10.49 -5.88
CA VAL A 21 -4.37 9.38 -4.95
C VAL A 21 -3.07 8.65 -4.65
N VAL A 22 -2.65 8.71 -3.39
CA VAL A 22 -1.44 8.02 -2.90
C VAL A 22 -1.86 6.75 -2.16
N THR A 23 -1.47 5.59 -2.68
CA THR A 23 -1.73 4.29 -2.05
C THR A 23 -0.51 3.86 -1.23
N VAL A 24 -0.66 3.82 0.11
CA VAL A 24 0.39 3.31 1.01
C VAL A 24 0.35 1.78 1.02
N THR A 25 1.28 1.17 0.29
CA THR A 25 1.49 -0.28 0.27
C THR A 25 2.50 -0.70 1.37
N SER A 26 3.28 -1.75 1.18
CA SER A 26 4.25 -2.27 2.15
C SER A 26 5.45 -2.89 1.45
N GLY A 27 6.64 -2.84 2.07
CA GLY A 27 7.82 -3.54 1.58
C GLY A 27 7.64 -5.05 1.50
N GLY A 28 6.73 -5.63 2.29
CA GLY A 28 6.35 -7.04 2.18
C GLY A 28 5.83 -7.42 0.80
N MET A 29 5.33 -6.47 0.00
CA MET A 29 4.87 -6.77 -1.36
C MET A 29 5.95 -7.35 -2.28
N TYR A 30 7.24 -7.07 -2.02
CA TYR A 30 8.34 -7.59 -2.84
C TYR A 30 8.54 -9.09 -2.67
N THR A 31 7.99 -9.69 -1.60
CA THR A 31 8.09 -11.14 -1.35
C THR A 31 6.96 -11.92 -2.03
N ALA A 32 5.99 -11.24 -2.63
CA ALA A 32 4.84 -11.86 -3.28
C ALA A 32 4.85 -11.61 -4.80
N PRO A 33 4.66 -12.67 -5.62
CA PRO A 33 4.36 -12.49 -7.04
C PRO A 33 3.00 -11.83 -7.24
N LEU A 34 2.83 -11.15 -8.38
CA LEU A 34 1.51 -10.70 -8.81
C LEU A 34 0.78 -11.91 -9.41
N GLU A 35 0.07 -12.65 -8.58
CA GLU A 35 -0.73 -13.80 -9.01
C GLU A 35 -2.15 -13.36 -9.38
N SER A 36 -2.63 -13.80 -10.55
CA SER A 36 -4.05 -13.80 -10.89
C SER A 36 -4.72 -14.95 -10.13
N CYS A 37 -4.83 -14.83 -8.82
CA CYS A 37 -5.54 -15.85 -8.05
C CYS A 37 -7.02 -15.68 -8.33
N ASP A 38 -7.69 -16.77 -8.73
CA ASP A 38 -9.11 -16.93 -8.41
C ASP A 38 -9.28 -16.60 -6.92
N PHE A 39 -10.31 -15.81 -6.61
CA PHE A 39 -10.60 -15.22 -5.30
C PHE A 39 -10.91 -16.26 -4.20
N ASP A 40 -10.47 -17.51 -4.33
CA ASP A 40 -10.40 -18.43 -3.21
C ASP A 40 -9.19 -18.04 -2.36
N PRO A 41 -9.39 -17.34 -1.22
CA PRO A 41 -8.31 -17.21 -0.27
C PRO A 41 -7.80 -18.63 0.04
N PRO A 42 -6.51 -18.83 0.30
CA PRO A 42 -6.00 -20.12 0.78
C PRO A 42 -6.71 -20.63 2.06
N ILE A 43 -7.57 -19.80 2.67
CA ILE A 43 -8.51 -20.11 3.75
C ILE A 43 -9.65 -21.04 3.30
N ALA A 44 -10.09 -20.99 2.04
CA ALA A 44 -11.25 -21.74 1.54
C ALA A 44 -10.90 -23.16 1.04
N GLN A 45 -9.63 -23.44 0.74
CA GLN A 45 -9.21 -24.82 0.48
C GLN A 45 -8.95 -25.54 1.80
N ALA A 46 -9.94 -26.33 2.21
CA ALA A 46 -9.87 -27.24 3.34
C ALA A 46 -8.52 -28.00 3.33
N GLY A 47 -7.66 -27.70 4.31
CA GLY A 47 -6.37 -28.38 4.51
C GLY A 47 -5.10 -27.54 4.36
N ARG A 48 -5.16 -26.25 3.97
CA ARG A 48 -3.99 -25.36 3.99
C ARG A 48 -3.93 -24.52 5.27
N ASN A 49 -2.75 -24.44 5.88
CA ASN A 49 -2.51 -23.57 7.03
C ASN A 49 -2.62 -22.09 6.59
N PHE A 50 -3.36 -21.29 7.34
CA PHE A 50 -3.48 -19.86 7.09
C PHE A 50 -2.16 -19.14 7.38
N ASP A 51 -1.61 -18.47 6.36
CA ASP A 51 -0.44 -17.60 6.48
C ASP A 51 -0.85 -16.15 6.23
N GLY A 52 -1.09 -15.42 7.32
CA GLY A 52 -1.48 -14.01 7.26
C GLY A 52 -0.40 -13.08 6.71
N VAL A 53 0.89 -13.43 6.85
CA VAL A 53 2.00 -12.63 6.32
C VAL A 53 2.05 -12.74 4.81
N LYS A 54 1.92 -13.97 4.28
CA LYS A 54 1.85 -14.21 2.84
C LYS A 54 0.63 -13.52 2.22
N LEU A 55 -0.55 -13.69 2.81
CA LEU A 55 -1.78 -13.06 2.30
C LEU A 55 -1.69 -11.53 2.32
N TYR A 56 -1.12 -10.96 3.40
CA TYR A 56 -0.86 -9.53 3.48
C TYR A 56 0.08 -9.05 2.36
N ALA A 57 1.19 -9.75 2.12
CA ALA A 57 2.13 -9.43 1.05
C ALA A 57 1.47 -9.46 -0.34
N MET A 58 0.64 -10.48 -0.61
CA MET A 58 -0.13 -10.59 -1.85
C MET A 58 -1.10 -9.42 -2.04
N HIS A 59 -1.89 -9.08 -1.01
CA HIS A 59 -2.80 -7.93 -1.08
C HIS A 59 -2.06 -6.61 -1.31
N LYS A 60 -0.89 -6.43 -0.67
CA LYS A 60 -0.04 -5.25 -0.88
C LYS A 60 0.56 -5.21 -2.29
N ARG A 61 0.89 -6.37 -2.87
CA ARG A 61 1.33 -6.47 -4.27
C ARG A 61 0.22 -6.13 -5.27
N GLN A 62 -1.01 -6.58 -4.98
CA GLN A 62 -2.20 -6.26 -5.78
C GLN A 62 -2.55 -4.76 -5.71
N GLN A 63 -2.38 -4.11 -4.55
CA GLN A 63 -2.56 -2.65 -4.44
C GLN A 63 -1.71 -1.89 -5.47
N VAL A 64 -0.45 -2.26 -5.66
CA VAL A 64 0.42 -1.63 -6.67
C VAL A 64 -0.11 -1.82 -8.09
N ALA A 65 -0.53 -3.05 -8.43
CA ALA A 65 -1.07 -3.34 -9.75
C ALA A 65 -2.38 -2.57 -10.03
N LEU A 66 -3.24 -2.45 -9.01
CA LEU A 66 -4.47 -1.66 -9.11
C LEU A 66 -4.18 -0.16 -9.27
N THR A 67 -3.23 0.38 -8.50
CA THR A 67 -2.79 1.78 -8.65
C THR A 67 -2.30 2.06 -10.07
N GLU A 68 -1.50 1.16 -10.66
CA GLU A 68 -1.04 1.28 -12.04
C GLU A 68 -2.21 1.24 -13.04
N HIS A 69 -3.14 0.31 -12.85
CA HIS A 69 -4.34 0.21 -13.70
C HIS A 69 -5.17 1.50 -13.65
N TRP A 70 -5.40 2.06 -12.46
CA TRP A 70 -6.15 3.32 -12.31
C TRP A 70 -5.42 4.53 -12.87
N HIS A 71 -4.09 4.59 -12.74
CA HIS A 71 -3.30 5.64 -13.38
C HIS A 71 -3.56 5.72 -14.89
N ARG A 72 -3.64 4.55 -15.54
CA ARG A 72 -3.92 4.44 -16.98
C ARG A 72 -5.38 4.73 -17.33
N SER A 73 -6.30 4.32 -16.46
CA SER A 73 -7.75 4.41 -16.70
C SER A 73 -8.32 5.81 -16.47
N TYR A 74 -7.67 6.63 -15.63
CA TYR A 74 -8.15 7.95 -15.24
C TYR A 74 -7.04 9.02 -15.39
N PRO A 75 -6.72 9.45 -16.62
CA PRO A 75 -5.60 10.34 -16.89
C PRO A 75 -5.69 11.73 -16.25
N SER A 76 -6.89 12.16 -15.83
CA SER A 76 -7.12 13.41 -15.09
C SER A 76 -6.63 13.36 -13.63
N ILE A 77 -6.34 12.17 -13.09
CA ILE A 77 -5.92 11.96 -11.71
C ILE A 77 -4.56 11.26 -11.71
N THR A 78 -3.67 11.67 -10.82
CA THR A 78 -2.38 10.99 -10.63
C THR A 78 -2.53 9.93 -9.54
N PHE A 79 -2.43 8.67 -9.92
CA PHE A 79 -2.37 7.54 -9.00
C PHE A 79 -0.93 7.11 -8.81
N VAL A 80 -0.47 7.06 -7.56
CA VAL A 80 0.88 6.62 -7.19
C VAL A 80 0.82 5.71 -5.98
N SER A 81 1.80 4.81 -5.88
CA SER A 81 1.97 3.93 -4.72
C SER A 81 3.34 4.15 -4.09
N MET A 82 3.40 4.06 -2.77
CA MET A 82 4.65 4.11 -2.01
C MET A 82 4.58 3.11 -0.85
N HIS A 83 5.74 2.72 -0.30
CA HIS A 83 5.80 2.03 0.98
C HIS A 83 6.69 2.82 1.95
N PRO A 84 6.41 2.81 3.27
CA PRO A 84 7.11 3.64 4.26
C PRO A 84 8.50 3.08 4.64
N GLY A 85 9.08 2.20 3.82
CA GLY A 85 10.19 1.34 4.24
C GLY A 85 9.80 0.45 5.44
N TRP A 86 10.79 0.13 6.28
CA TRP A 86 10.58 -0.55 7.56
C TRP A 86 10.49 0.49 8.69
N ALA A 87 9.30 1.06 8.89
CA ALA A 87 9.06 2.04 9.93
C ALA A 87 8.64 1.38 11.25
N GLU A 88 9.17 1.90 12.36
CA GLU A 88 8.80 1.47 13.70
C GLU A 88 7.37 1.94 14.02
N THR A 89 6.43 1.01 13.91
CA THR A 89 5.01 1.27 14.19
C THR A 89 4.46 0.17 15.10
N PRO A 90 3.43 0.46 15.91
CA PRO A 90 2.72 -0.58 16.66
C PRO A 90 2.23 -1.72 15.77
N GLY A 91 1.87 -1.43 14.51
CA GLY A 91 1.45 -2.43 13.54
C GLY A 91 2.54 -3.46 13.21
N VAL A 92 3.78 -3.01 12.99
CA VAL A 92 4.92 -3.91 12.74
C VAL A 92 5.29 -4.70 13.99
N GLN A 93 5.31 -4.05 15.15
CA GLN A 93 5.64 -4.69 16.44
C GLN A 93 4.65 -5.82 16.77
N ASN A 94 3.35 -5.59 16.54
CA ASN A 94 2.31 -6.58 16.84
C ASN A 94 2.24 -7.70 15.80
N ALA A 95 2.40 -7.37 14.51
CA ALA A 95 2.24 -8.36 13.43
C ALA A 95 3.51 -9.21 13.22
N LEU A 96 4.69 -8.68 13.50
CA LEU A 96 5.98 -9.31 13.24
C LEU A 96 6.96 -9.09 14.42
N PRO A 97 6.66 -9.60 15.62
CA PRO A 97 7.42 -9.30 16.84
C PRO A 97 8.88 -9.73 16.75
N SER A 98 9.17 -10.92 16.19
CA SER A 98 10.55 -11.40 16.00
C SER A 98 11.35 -10.51 15.04
N PHE A 99 10.74 -10.09 13.94
CA PHE A 99 11.35 -9.16 13.00
C PHE A 99 11.61 -7.80 13.66
N SER A 100 10.63 -7.28 14.40
CA SER A 100 10.77 -6.01 15.11
C SER A 100 11.91 -6.04 16.13
N ALA A 101 12.07 -7.14 16.87
CA ALA A 101 13.18 -7.33 17.80
C ALA A 101 14.53 -7.41 17.07
N GLN A 102 14.60 -8.16 15.96
CA GLN A 102 15.82 -8.28 15.14
C GLN A 102 16.24 -6.95 14.50
N MET A 103 15.28 -6.09 14.17
CA MET A 103 15.49 -4.80 13.53
C MET A 103 15.53 -3.63 14.50
N GLN A 104 15.50 -3.88 15.82
CA GLN A 104 15.52 -2.84 16.84
C GLN A 104 16.72 -1.89 16.63
N GLY A 105 16.46 -0.58 16.66
CA GLY A 105 17.46 0.45 16.39
C GLY A 105 17.86 0.63 14.92
N LYS A 106 17.32 -0.19 14.00
CA LYS A 106 17.55 -0.08 12.54
C LYS A 106 16.28 0.29 11.76
N LEU A 107 15.11 0.28 12.41
CA LEU A 107 13.86 0.72 11.81
C LEU A 107 13.86 2.23 11.60
N ARG A 108 13.15 2.67 10.56
CA ARG A 108 12.87 4.09 10.32
C ARG A 108 11.96 4.63 11.42
N THR A 109 12.14 5.89 11.79
CA THR A 109 11.15 6.57 12.67
C THR A 109 9.82 6.76 11.93
N PRO A 110 8.71 7.02 12.63
CA PRO A 110 7.43 7.35 12.00
C PRO A 110 7.53 8.52 11.01
N GLU A 111 8.29 9.56 11.35
CA GLU A 111 8.50 10.74 10.51
C GLU A 111 9.25 10.36 9.23
N GLN A 112 10.29 9.54 9.36
CA GLN A 112 11.00 8.98 8.21
C GLN A 112 10.06 8.11 7.37
N GLY A 113 9.17 7.30 7.97
CA GLY A 113 8.21 6.50 7.21
C GLY A 113 7.17 7.36 6.47
N ALA A 114 6.86 8.55 6.97
CA ALA A 114 5.89 9.47 6.40
C ALA A 114 6.48 10.40 5.31
N ASP A 115 7.80 10.47 5.18
CA ASP A 115 8.50 11.42 4.29
C ASP A 115 7.93 11.45 2.86
N THR A 116 7.75 10.27 2.28
CA THR A 116 7.40 10.09 0.88
C THR A 116 5.91 10.37 0.66
N VAL A 117 5.04 10.02 1.61
CA VAL A 117 3.59 10.24 1.47
C VAL A 117 3.25 11.73 1.63
N VAL A 118 4.05 12.49 2.38
CA VAL A 118 3.93 13.95 2.47
C VAL A 118 4.54 14.66 1.26
N TRP A 119 5.61 14.10 0.67
CA TRP A 119 6.27 14.66 -0.50
C TRP A 119 5.50 14.45 -1.82
N LEU A 120 4.88 13.28 -2.01
CA LEU A 120 4.17 12.95 -3.27
C LEU A 120 3.02 13.92 -3.65
N PRO A 121 2.26 14.49 -2.70
CA PRO A 121 1.28 15.51 -3.01
C PRO A 121 1.88 16.86 -3.44
N SER A 122 3.11 17.18 -3.00
CA SER A 122 3.72 18.50 -3.20
C SER A 122 4.43 18.67 -4.53
N ILE A 123 4.75 17.59 -5.24
CA ILE A 123 5.37 17.66 -6.57
C ILE A 123 4.33 18.16 -7.59
N SER A 124 4.70 19.13 -8.43
CA SER A 124 3.81 19.74 -9.45
C SER A 124 3.73 18.88 -10.71
#